data_AF-A0A3N5II45-F1
#
_entry.id   AF-A0A3N5II45-F1
#
_cell.length_a   1.000
_cell.length_b   1.000
_cell.length_c   1.000
_cell.angle_alpha   90.00
_cell.angle_beta   90.00
_cell.angle_gamma   90.00
#
_symmetry.space_group_name_H-M   'P 1'
#
loop_
_entity.id
_entity.type
_entity.pdbx_description
1 polymer ?
#
loop_
_entity_poly.entity_id
_entity_poly.type
_entity_poly.pdbx_seq_one_letter_code
_entity_poly.pdbx_strand_id
1 'polypeptide(L)'
;MRWVAPDGSHRVSSIPAVLERGTASCASLSCWRAAELRNAGIGASPLVVKQRSRDGERLLYHVVVARAGGVMEDPSKFCGMGG
;
A
#
# COMPACT_ATOMS: atom_id res chain seq x y z
N MET A 1 3.36 -1.94 -10.51
CA MET A 1 4.75 -2.10 -10.07
C MET A 1 4.80 -2.71 -8.67
N ARG A 2 4.92 -4.04 -8.52
CA ARG A 2 5.01 -4.70 -7.20
C ARG A 2 6.47 -4.74 -6.76
N TRP A 3 6.86 -3.93 -5.77
CA TRP A 3 8.21 -3.99 -5.21
C TRP A 3 8.29 -5.05 -4.09
N VAL A 4 9.24 -5.98 -4.24
CA VAL A 4 9.61 -6.98 -3.25
C VAL A 4 11.11 -6.84 -3.05
N ALA A 5 11.58 -6.91 -1.81
CA ALA A 5 13.01 -6.85 -1.53
C ALA A 5 13.73 -8.07 -2.16
N PRO A 6 15.06 -8.01 -2.41
CA PRO A 6 15.81 -9.11 -3.02
C PRO A 6 15.74 -10.44 -2.26
N ASP A 7 15.48 -10.38 -0.95
CA ASP A 7 15.28 -11.54 -0.06
C ASP A 7 13.85 -12.09 -0.08
N GLY A 8 12.99 -11.58 -0.98
CA GLY A 8 11.57 -11.94 -1.03
C GLY A 8 10.70 -11.27 0.04
N SER A 9 11.28 -10.45 0.93
CA SER A 9 10.53 -9.81 2.01
C SER A 9 9.74 -8.59 1.54
N HIS A 10 8.58 -8.39 2.16
CA HIS A 10 7.78 -7.18 2.02
C HIS A 10 8.21 -6.18 3.09
N ARG A 11 8.97 -5.14 2.69
CA ARG A 11 9.41 -4.09 3.61
C ARG A 11 8.58 -2.82 3.47
N VAL A 12 8.37 -2.17 4.61
CA VAL A 12 7.87 -0.79 4.67
C VAL A 12 9.08 0.14 4.58
N SER A 13 9.05 1.07 3.64
CA SER A 13 10.11 2.07 3.43
C SER A 13 9.68 3.44 3.94
N SER A 14 10.66 4.26 4.34
CA SER A 14 10.42 5.67 4.66
C SER A 14 10.10 6.46 3.38
N ILE A 15 9.43 7.62 3.54
CA ILE A 15 9.08 8.50 2.42
C ILE A 15 10.32 8.91 1.60
N PRO A 16 11.44 9.35 2.20
CA PRO A 16 12.65 9.68 1.44
C PRO A 16 13.18 8.50 0.61
N ALA A 17 13.19 7.29 1.18
CA ALA A 17 13.67 6.10 0.48
C ALA A 17 12.76 5.71 -0.71
N VAL A 18 11.45 5.92 -0.60
CA VAL A 18 10.51 5.72 -1.72
C VAL A 18 10.79 6.72 -2.84
N LEU A 19 10.96 8.00 -2.48
CA LEU A 19 11.26 9.07 -3.43
C LEU A 19 12.57 8.83 -4.18
N GLU A 20 13.64 8.45 -3.46
CA GLU A 20 14.96 8.17 -4.03
C GLU A 20 14.92 7.00 -5.02
N ARG A 21 14.17 5.93 -4.69
CA ARG A 21 14.10 4.72 -5.52
C ARG A 21 13.10 4.81 -6.66
N GLY A 22 12.14 5.75 -6.60
CA GLY A 22 11.02 5.85 -7.53
C GLY A 22 10.07 4.64 -7.49
N THR A 23 10.13 3.78 -6.47
CA THR A 23 9.32 2.57 -6.34
C THR A 23 9.02 2.26 -4.88
N ALA A 24 7.89 1.58 -4.64
CA ALA A 24 7.42 1.23 -3.29
C ALA A 24 6.52 -0.01 -3.28
N SER A 25 6.41 -0.63 -2.10
CA SER A 25 5.42 -1.68 -1.82
C SER A 25 4.04 -1.07 -1.51
N CYS A 26 2.97 -1.86 -1.63
CA CYS A 26 1.62 -1.42 -1.25
C CYS A 26 1.54 -0.97 0.22
N ALA A 27 2.26 -1.65 1.12
CA ALA A 27 2.35 -1.24 2.52
C ALA A 27 3.00 0.15 2.68
N SER A 28 4.07 0.43 1.93
CA SER A 28 4.75 1.75 2.00
C SER A 28 3.86 2.87 1.48
N LEU A 29 3.22 2.67 0.32
CA LEU A 29 2.32 3.67 -0.27
C LEU A 29 1.08 3.92 0.60
N SER A 30 0.48 2.87 1.16
CA SER A 30 -0.68 3.00 2.04
C SER A 30 -0.32 3.66 3.38
N CYS A 31 0.84 3.35 3.96
CA CYS A 31 1.32 4.05 5.16
C CYS A 31 1.59 5.53 4.91
N TRP A 32 2.27 5.86 3.80
CA TRP A 32 2.50 7.26 3.43
C TRP A 32 1.15 7.97 3.20
N ARG A 33 0.26 7.42 2.38
CA ARG A 33 -1.03 8.06 2.13
C ARG A 33 -1.86 8.26 3.41
N ALA A 34 -1.85 7.30 4.33
CA ALA A 34 -2.50 7.46 5.62
C ALA A 34 -1.90 8.62 6.44
N ALA A 35 -0.58 8.81 6.39
CA ALA A 35 0.09 9.94 7.04
C ALA A 35 -0.30 11.29 6.41
N GLU A 36 -0.39 11.38 5.08
CA GLU A 36 -0.86 12.61 4.40
C GLU A 36 -2.27 12.99 4.84
N LEU A 37 -3.18 12.01 4.88
CA LEU A 37 -4.57 12.23 5.28
C LEU A 37 -4.65 12.67 6.74
N ARG A 38 -3.90 12.03 7.63
CA ARG A 38 -3.82 12.42 9.05
C ARG A 38 -3.30 13.85 9.20
N ASN A 39 -2.28 14.24 8.43
CA ASN A 39 -1.75 15.59 8.44
C ASN A 39 -2.78 16.63 7.94
N ALA A 40 -3.69 16.23 7.06
CA ALA A 40 -4.82 17.04 6.61
C ALA A 40 -6.03 17.02 7.58
N GLY A 41 -5.91 16.41 8.77
CA GLY A 41 -7.00 16.30 9.74
C GLY A 41 -8.03 15.20 9.43
N ILE A 42 -7.75 14.35 8.44
CA ILE A 42 -8.63 13.25 8.05
C ILE A 42 -8.20 11.97 8.78
N GLY A 43 -9.10 11.41 9.58
CA GLY A 43 -8.89 10.11 10.22
C GLY A 43 -8.68 9.01 9.18
N ALA A 44 -7.48 8.45 9.11
CA ALA A 44 -7.14 7.38 8.17
C ALA A 44 -6.16 6.40 8.80
N SER A 45 -6.17 5.15 8.36
CA SER A 45 -5.23 4.11 8.80
C SER A 45 -4.94 3.10 7.69
N PRO A 46 -3.71 2.55 7.61
CA PRO A 46 -3.46 1.40 6.75
C PRO A 46 -4.28 0.19 7.25
N LEU A 47 -4.86 -0.55 6.32
CA LEU A 47 -5.66 -1.75 6.57
C LEU A 47 -5.14 -2.91 5.74
N VAL A 48 -4.87 -4.03 6.39
CA VAL A 48 -4.50 -5.28 5.71
C VAL A 48 -5.79 -5.98 5.26
N VAL A 49 -5.89 -6.26 3.96
CA VAL A 49 -7.00 -6.99 3.35
C VAL A 49 -6.48 -8.27 2.69
N LYS A 50 -7.36 -9.26 2.61
CA LYS A 50 -7.08 -10.50 1.89
C LYS A 50 -7.59 -10.35 0.46
N GLN A 51 -6.76 -10.70 -0.52
CA GLN A 51 -7.12 -10.72 -1.93
C GLN A 51 -6.73 -12.07 -2.53
N ARG A 52 -7.52 -12.59 -3.48
CA ARG A 52 -7.08 -13.74 -4.28
C ARG A 52 -6.10 -13.29 -5.36
N SER A 53 -5.09 -14.12 -5.64
CA SER A 53 -4.26 -13.98 -6.82
C SER A 53 -5.12 -14.04 -8.09
N ARG A 54 -4.56 -13.58 -9.22
CA ARG A 54 -5.28 -13.55 -10.51
C ARG A 54 -5.74 -14.94 -10.96
N ASP A 55 -4.97 -15.98 -10.68
CA ASP A 55 -5.31 -17.39 -10.94
C ASP A 55 -6.28 -17.99 -9.90
N GLY A 56 -6.62 -17.26 -8.84
CA GLY A 56 -7.53 -17.70 -7.77
C GLY A 56 -6.93 -18.69 -6.77
N GLU A 57 -5.73 -19.20 -7.03
CA GLU A 57 -5.11 -20.30 -6.28
C GLU A 57 -4.46 -19.86 -4.97
N ARG A 58 -4.07 -18.60 -4.85
CA ARG A 58 -3.32 -18.08 -3.70
C ARG A 58 -4.10 -16.98 -2.99
N LEU A 59 -4.06 -17.03 -1.66
CA LEU A 59 -4.48 -15.92 -0.83
C LEU A 59 -3.29 -14.97 -0.62
N LEU A 60 -3.43 -13.74 -1.09
CA LEU A 60 -2.46 -12.69 -0.95
C LEU A 60 -2.91 -11.71 0.12
N TYR A 61 -1.95 -11.15 0.85
CA TYR A 61 -2.16 -10.01 1.72
C TYR A 61 -1.88 -8.73 0.94
N HIS A 62 -2.80 -7.79 1.00
CA HIS A 62 -2.70 -6.47 0.37
C HIS A 62 -2.96 -5.38 1.41
N VAL A 63 -2.39 -4.19 1.23
CA VAL A 63 -2.56 -3.08 2.17
C VAL A 63 -3.22 -1.91 1.46
N VAL A 64 -4.38 -1.50 1.97
CA VAL A 64 -5.17 -0.35 1.52
C VAL A 64 -5.22 0.71 2.61
N VAL A 65 -5.80 1.88 2.32
CA VAL A 65 -6.05 2.95 3.30
C VAL A 65 -7.52 2.96 3.65
N ALA A 66 -7.87 2.78 4.91
CA ALA A 66 -9.22 2.99 5.43
C ALA A 66 -9.35 4.40 5.98
N ARG A 67 -10.38 5.14 5.56
CA ARG A 67 -10.74 6.47 6.05
C ARG A 67 -11.92 6.39 7.03
N ALA A 68 -12.07 7.42 7.85
CA ALA A 68 -13.28 7.63 8.64
C ALA A 68 -14.51 7.60 7.72
N GLY A 69 -15.57 6.91 8.16
CA GLY A 69 -16.77 6.67 7.34
C GLY A 69 -16.73 5.43 6.45
N GLY A 70 -15.70 4.59 6.54
CA GLY A 70 -15.65 3.27 5.88
C GLY A 70 -15.18 3.29 4.43
N VAL A 71 -14.74 4.43 3.92
CA VAL A 71 -14.17 4.55 2.56
C VAL A 71 -12.78 3.93 2.52
N MET A 72 -12.53 3.08 1.52
CA MET A 72 -11.23 2.47 1.27
C MET A 72 -10.56 3.04 0.02
N GLU A 73 -9.25 3.29 0.10
CA GLU A 73 -8.42 3.70 -1.03
C GLU A 73 -7.29 2.70 -1.27
N ASP A 74 -6.94 2.50 -2.53
CA ASP A 74 -5.80 1.67 -2.91
C ASP A 74 -4.77 2.51 -3.68
N PRO A 75 -3.82 3.17 -2.97
CA PRO A 75 -2.73 3.95 -3.58
C PRO A 75 -1.94 3.16 -4.61
N SER A 76 -1.81 1.84 -4.39
CA SER A 76 -1.03 0.99 -5.27
C SER A 76 -1.61 0.92 -6.68
N LYS A 77 -2.95 0.90 -6.83
CA LYS A 77 -3.62 0.89 -8.13
C LYS A 77 -3.35 2.17 -8.91
N PHE A 78 -3.39 3.32 -8.24
CA PHE A 78 -3.08 4.61 -8.86
C PHE A 78 -1.61 4.69 -9.31
N CYS A 79 -0.70 4.09 -8.56
CA CYS A 79 0.72 3.98 -8.91
C CYS A 79 1.05 2.80 -9.84
N GLY A 80 0.05 2.24 -10.55
CA GLY A 80 0.26 1.22 -11.58
C GLY A 80 0.56 -0.19 -11.05
N MET A 81 0.27 -0.52 -9.79
CA MET A 81 0.12 -1.91 -9.35
C MET A 81 -1.23 -2.45 -9.82
N GLY A 82 -1.23 -3.06 -11.01
CA GLY A 82 -2.38 -3.74 -11.60
C GLY A 82 -1.90 -4.96 -12.37
N GLY A 83 -1.84 -6.09 -11.68
CA GLY A 83 -1.47 -7.41 -12.17
C GLY A 83 -2.19 -8.45 -11.35
#